data_AF-A0A3M0K0Y2-F1
#
_entry.id   AF-A0A3M0K0Y2-F1
#
_cell.length_a   1.000
_cell.length_b   1.000
_cell.length_c   1.000
_cell.angle_alpha   90.00
_cell.angle_beta   90.00
_cell.angle_gamma   90.00
#
_symmetry.space_group_name_H-M   'P 1'
#
loop_
_entity.id
_entity.type
_entity.pdbx_description
1 polymer ?
#
loop_
_entity_poly.entity_id
_entity_poly.type
_entity_poly.pdbx_seq_one_letter_code
_entity_poly.pdbx_strand_id
1 'polypeptide(L)'
;MALRRLLLVFAALAATAAPAAAFYLPGLAPVNFCEAGKEKPECKSGIELFVNRLDSVESVLPYEYTAFDFCQAEGKKRPSENLGQVLFGERIEPSPYRFTFNKKETCKSVCTKTYDTTKPEDKQKLDFLKKSMLLNYQHHWTSEKSLVMSVSTLSHSFTKWQWLDFMINDGCSRSMVQRIVDNMPVTWCYDVEDGQRFCNPGFPIGCYITEDGRPKDACVINSEFHEKDTFYIFNHVDIKIFYHVVENEALGARLVAAKLEPKSYKHTHPDNPDCSGLPMDISNKASGEVKIAYTYSVSFHEEKAIRWASRWDYILESMPHTHIQWFSIMNSLVIVLFLSGMVAMIMLRTLHKDIARYNQMDSTEDAQEEFGWKLVHGDIFRPPRKGMLLSVFLGSGTQILIMTFVTLSFGGEKWKTNVLLTSFLCPGIVFADFFIMNLILWGEGSSAAIPFGTLVAILALWFCISVPLTFIGAYFGFKKNVPPDVLHVWLPVSGIHYFGYYMFRGYNIALLLPSMCRGKSVEPEF
;
A
#
# COMPACT_ATOMS: atom_id res chain seq x y z
N MET A 1 29.08 26.69 30.93
CA MET A 1 27.63 26.39 30.94
C MET A 1 27.02 26.27 29.54
N ALA A 2 27.31 27.18 28.60
CA ALA A 2 26.75 27.14 27.24
C ALA A 2 27.12 25.88 26.41
N LEU A 3 28.37 25.38 26.50
CA LEU A 3 28.78 24.13 25.82
C LEU A 3 27.97 22.92 26.33
N ARG A 4 27.62 22.90 27.62
CA ARG A 4 26.80 21.85 28.23
C ARG A 4 25.34 21.92 27.75
N ARG A 5 24.82 23.13 27.51
CA ARG A 5 23.48 23.34 26.93
C ARG A 5 23.43 23.00 25.44
N LEU A 6 24.49 23.30 24.68
CA LEU A 6 24.60 22.90 23.28
C LEU A 6 24.73 21.38 23.14
N LEU A 7 25.52 20.74 24.00
CA LEU A 7 25.60 19.28 24.09
C LEU A 7 24.28 18.65 24.54
N LEU A 8 23.50 19.32 25.40
CA LEU A 8 22.16 18.86 25.78
C LEU A 8 21.14 19.02 24.65
N VAL A 9 21.24 20.06 23.83
CA VAL A 9 20.39 20.24 22.64
C VAL A 9 20.77 19.25 21.53
N PHE A 10 22.06 18.99 21.31
CA PHE A 10 22.54 17.94 20.41
C PHE A 10 22.18 16.53 20.94
N ALA A 11 22.26 16.29 22.24
CA ALA A 11 21.82 15.05 22.86
C ALA A 11 20.29 14.89 22.82
N ALA A 12 19.52 15.99 22.92
CA ALA A 12 18.07 15.97 22.74
C ALA A 12 17.68 15.71 21.28
N LEU A 13 18.37 16.32 20.31
CA LEU A 13 18.18 16.04 18.88
C LEU A 13 18.61 14.62 18.49
N ALA A 14 19.72 14.13 19.04
CA ALA A 14 20.15 12.73 18.88
C ALA A 14 19.23 11.75 19.62
N ALA A 15 18.58 12.15 20.71
CA ALA A 15 17.56 11.36 21.40
C ALA A 15 16.21 11.36 20.66
N THR A 16 15.94 12.37 19.80
CA THR A 16 14.80 12.37 18.87
C THR A 16 15.08 11.66 17.55
N ALA A 17 16.35 11.35 17.25
CA ALA A 17 16.66 10.33 16.25
C ALA A 17 16.28 8.98 16.86
N ALA A 18 14.98 8.67 16.76
CA ALA A 18 14.50 7.33 17.07
C ALA A 18 15.39 6.34 16.32
N PRO A 19 15.89 5.27 16.97
CA PRO A 19 16.47 4.19 16.20
C PRO A 19 15.43 3.82 15.17
N ALA A 20 15.80 3.89 13.88
CA ALA A 20 15.06 3.20 12.86
C ALA A 20 15.20 1.72 13.23
N ALA A 21 14.29 1.24 14.07
CA ALA A 21 14.04 -0.17 14.22
C ALA A 21 13.49 -0.57 12.86
N ALA A 22 14.39 -0.97 11.97
CA ALA A 22 14.02 -1.79 10.83
C ALA A 22 13.39 -3.03 11.45
N PHE A 23 12.07 -3.00 11.56
CA PHE A 23 11.30 -4.14 12.00
C PHE A 23 11.30 -5.09 10.81
N TYR A 24 12.08 -6.15 10.92
CA TYR A 24 11.95 -7.28 10.03
C TYR A 24 10.55 -7.85 10.23
N LEU A 25 9.67 -7.71 9.23
CA LEU A 25 8.40 -8.42 9.21
C LEU A 25 8.72 -9.92 9.24
N PRO A 26 8.46 -10.62 10.36
CA PRO A 26 8.64 -12.06 10.42
C PRO A 26 7.72 -12.68 9.36
N GLY A 27 8.30 -13.42 8.42
CA GLY A 27 7.55 -14.09 7.35
C GLY A 27 7.82 -13.61 5.91
N LEU A 28 8.70 -12.61 5.71
CA LEU A 28 9.13 -12.22 4.35
C LEU A 28 10.30 -13.05 3.79
N ALA A 29 11.08 -13.73 4.63
CA ALA A 29 12.13 -14.62 4.13
C ALA A 29 11.51 -15.88 3.50
N PRO A 30 11.98 -16.29 2.32
CA PRO A 30 11.56 -17.54 1.70
C PRO A 30 11.83 -18.70 2.65
N VAL A 31 10.81 -19.54 2.85
CA VAL A 31 10.99 -20.81 3.55
C VAL A 31 11.71 -21.75 2.61
N ASN A 32 12.85 -22.28 3.06
CA ASN A 32 13.55 -23.31 2.30
C ASN A 32 13.06 -24.70 2.72
N PHE A 33 13.01 -25.61 1.76
CA PHE A 33 12.59 -26.99 1.94
C PHE A 33 13.74 -27.97 1.68
N CYS A 34 13.84 -28.97 2.55
CA CYS A 34 14.89 -29.98 2.52
C CYS A 34 14.27 -31.37 2.57
N GLU A 35 15.00 -32.37 2.08
CA GLU A 35 14.59 -33.76 2.19
C GLU A 35 14.44 -34.19 3.66
N ALA A 36 13.51 -35.10 3.90
CA ALA A 36 13.30 -35.68 5.23
C ALA A 36 14.61 -36.31 5.75
N GLY A 37 15.03 -35.91 6.95
CA GLY A 37 16.29 -36.33 7.56
C GLY A 37 17.46 -35.34 7.44
N LYS A 38 17.34 -34.29 6.63
CA LYS A 38 18.32 -33.18 6.52
C LYS A 38 17.77 -31.85 7.08
N GLU A 39 16.89 -31.93 8.08
CA GLU A 39 16.21 -30.77 8.65
C GLU A 39 17.19 -29.84 9.37
N LYS A 40 17.04 -28.54 9.12
CA LYS A 40 17.78 -27.45 9.77
C LYS A 40 16.76 -26.44 10.31
N PRO A 41 17.12 -25.58 11.28
CA PRO A 41 16.20 -24.54 11.76
C PRO A 41 15.68 -23.61 10.65
N GLU A 42 16.44 -23.47 9.56
CA GLU A 42 16.10 -22.65 8.39
C GLU A 42 15.52 -23.47 7.20
N CYS A 43 15.40 -24.79 7.35
CA CYS A 43 14.97 -25.68 6.28
C CYS A 43 13.99 -26.76 6.76
N LYS A 44 12.74 -26.71 6.27
CA LYS A 44 11.65 -27.61 6.68
C LYS A 44 11.46 -28.76 5.69
N SER A 45 11.05 -29.93 6.16
CA SER A 45 10.76 -31.07 5.29
C SER A 45 9.26 -31.21 4.98
N GLY A 46 8.40 -30.86 5.94
CA GLY A 46 6.94 -30.97 5.81
C GLY A 46 6.33 -29.75 5.12
N ILE A 47 5.51 -30.00 4.10
CA ILE A 47 4.67 -29.01 3.44
C ILE A 47 3.23 -29.25 3.91
N GLU A 48 2.61 -28.21 4.45
CA GLU A 48 1.23 -28.20 4.91
C GLU A 48 0.41 -27.28 4.01
N LEU A 49 -0.73 -27.76 3.51
CA LEU A 49 -1.67 -26.94 2.77
C LEU A 49 -2.70 -26.33 3.72
N PHE A 50 -3.12 -25.11 3.42
CA PHE A 50 -4.20 -24.41 4.10
C PHE A 50 -5.33 -24.13 3.13
N VAL A 51 -6.55 -24.14 3.66
CA VAL A 51 -7.77 -23.84 2.92
C VAL A 51 -8.34 -22.51 3.36
N ASN A 52 -8.93 -21.77 2.44
CA ASN A 52 -9.70 -20.55 2.72
C ASN A 52 -11.21 -20.82 2.52
N ARG A 53 -12.03 -19.80 2.77
CA ARG A 53 -13.45 -19.81 2.41
C ARG A 53 -13.66 -20.12 0.92
N LEU A 54 -14.79 -20.76 0.61
CA LEU A 54 -15.23 -21.02 -0.74
C LEU A 54 -16.11 -19.86 -1.23
N ASP A 55 -15.90 -19.43 -2.46
CA ASP A 55 -16.71 -18.42 -3.14
C ASP A 55 -17.24 -18.96 -4.48
N SER A 56 -18.14 -18.20 -5.09
CA SER A 56 -18.77 -18.54 -6.36
C SER A 56 -18.96 -17.27 -7.17
N VAL A 57 -18.88 -17.39 -8.50
CA VAL A 57 -19.23 -16.31 -9.44
C VAL A 57 -20.75 -16.12 -9.57
N GLU A 58 -21.52 -17.16 -9.27
CA GLU A 58 -22.99 -17.18 -9.37
C GLU A 58 -23.67 -16.73 -8.06
N SER A 59 -22.95 -16.74 -6.94
CA SER A 59 -23.48 -16.43 -5.60
C SER A 59 -22.63 -15.40 -4.88
N VAL A 60 -23.28 -14.40 -4.28
CA VAL A 60 -22.61 -13.32 -3.52
C VAL A 60 -22.12 -13.79 -2.14
N LEU A 61 -22.63 -14.92 -1.64
CA LEU A 61 -22.34 -15.40 -0.29
C LEU A 61 -21.20 -16.44 -0.29
N PRO A 62 -20.03 -16.14 0.29
CA PRO A 62 -18.99 -17.12 0.52
C PRO A 62 -19.34 -18.01 1.73
N TYR A 63 -18.88 -19.25 1.71
CA TYR A 63 -19.03 -20.21 2.79
C TYR A 63 -17.68 -20.59 3.39
N GLU A 64 -17.61 -20.77 4.71
CA GLU A 64 -16.42 -21.32 5.36
C GLU A 64 -16.19 -22.78 4.94
N TYR A 65 -14.94 -23.22 4.94
CA TYR A 65 -14.61 -24.61 4.59
C TYR A 65 -15.30 -25.63 5.52
N THR A 66 -15.45 -25.30 6.81
CA THR A 66 -16.16 -26.13 7.80
C THR A 66 -17.67 -26.20 7.61
N ALA A 67 -18.28 -25.30 6.83
CA ALA A 67 -19.71 -25.36 6.52
C ALA A 67 -20.05 -26.58 5.64
N PHE A 68 -19.06 -27.07 4.89
CA PHE A 68 -19.13 -28.28 4.12
C PHE A 68 -18.64 -29.48 4.92
N ASP A 69 -19.21 -30.65 4.64
CA ASP A 69 -18.81 -31.91 5.26
C ASP A 69 -17.55 -32.51 4.60
N PHE A 70 -16.53 -31.70 4.38
CA PHE A 70 -15.23 -32.12 3.87
C PHE A 70 -14.35 -32.76 4.97
N CYS A 71 -13.20 -33.29 4.56
CA CYS A 71 -12.18 -33.73 5.50
C CYS A 71 -11.57 -32.53 6.23
N GLN A 72 -11.58 -32.54 7.56
CA GLN A 72 -11.01 -31.50 8.43
C GLN A 72 -9.75 -32.02 9.13
N ALA A 73 -8.82 -31.12 9.46
CA ALA A 73 -7.62 -31.47 10.21
C ALA A 73 -7.89 -31.53 11.72
N GLU A 74 -7.48 -32.62 12.39
CA GLU A 74 -7.60 -32.75 13.84
C GLU A 74 -6.61 -31.85 14.60
N GLY A 75 -7.10 -31.06 15.55
CA GLY A 75 -6.29 -30.53 16.66
C GLY A 75 -5.39 -29.31 16.41
N LYS A 76 -5.52 -28.58 15.29
CA LYS A 76 -4.70 -27.38 15.04
C LYS A 76 -5.48 -26.08 15.29
N LYS A 77 -4.98 -25.23 16.19
CA LYS A 77 -5.48 -23.85 16.38
C LYS A 77 -5.39 -23.10 15.05
N ARG A 78 -6.45 -22.35 14.71
CA ARG A 78 -6.45 -21.43 13.56
C ARG A 78 -5.18 -20.56 13.64
N PRO A 79 -4.38 -20.54 12.58
CA PRO A 79 -3.11 -19.88 12.67
C PRO A 79 -3.32 -18.36 12.66
N SER A 80 -2.53 -17.59 13.43
CA SER A 80 -2.83 -16.16 13.70
C SER A 80 -3.02 -15.32 12.44
N GLU A 81 -4.14 -14.61 12.36
CA GLU A 81 -4.51 -13.76 11.22
C GLU A 81 -3.68 -12.47 11.20
N ASN A 82 -3.28 -12.02 10.00
CA ASN A 82 -2.66 -10.72 9.80
C ASN A 82 -3.73 -9.63 9.58
N LEU A 83 -3.37 -8.35 9.70
CA LEU A 83 -4.32 -7.24 9.57
C LEU A 83 -5.03 -7.22 8.21
N GLY A 84 -4.32 -7.57 7.13
CA GLY A 84 -4.91 -7.69 5.79
C GLY A 84 -5.99 -8.78 5.71
N GLN A 85 -5.70 -9.98 6.23
CA GLN A 85 -6.63 -11.09 6.32
C GLN A 85 -7.89 -10.73 7.11
N VAL A 86 -7.73 -10.00 8.22
CA VAL A 86 -8.89 -9.51 9.00
C VAL A 86 -9.72 -8.51 8.18
N LEU A 87 -9.07 -7.55 7.51
CA LEU A 87 -9.76 -6.52 6.71
C LEU A 87 -10.49 -7.10 5.49
N PHE A 88 -9.93 -8.13 4.85
CA PHE A 88 -10.54 -8.81 3.70
C PHE A 88 -11.46 -9.98 4.12
N GLY A 89 -11.56 -10.27 5.42
CA GLY A 89 -12.36 -11.35 5.97
C GLY A 89 -11.90 -12.75 5.55
N GLU A 90 -10.60 -12.93 5.30
CA GLU A 90 -10.02 -14.25 5.00
C GLU A 90 -10.06 -15.13 6.25
N ARG A 91 -10.47 -16.38 6.07
CA ARG A 91 -10.59 -17.38 7.14
C ARG A 91 -9.78 -18.60 6.74
N ILE A 92 -8.48 -18.54 7.01
CA ILE A 92 -7.54 -19.61 6.65
C ILE A 92 -7.55 -20.69 7.74
N GLU A 93 -7.73 -21.93 7.32
CA GLU A 93 -7.81 -23.10 8.18
C GLU A 93 -6.81 -24.19 7.74
N PRO A 94 -6.27 -24.98 8.68
CA PRO A 94 -5.37 -26.08 8.35
C PRO A 94 -6.13 -27.18 7.61
N SER A 95 -5.56 -27.65 6.51
CA SER A 95 -6.10 -28.78 5.75
C SER A 95 -5.52 -30.12 6.22
N PRO A 96 -6.20 -31.26 5.97
CA PRO A 96 -5.65 -32.59 6.26
C PRO A 96 -4.56 -33.04 5.28
N TYR A 97 -4.30 -32.26 4.22
CA TYR A 97 -3.29 -32.56 3.20
C TYR A 97 -1.90 -32.15 3.68
N ARG A 98 -1.05 -33.16 3.94
CA ARG A 98 0.34 -32.99 4.42
C ARG A 98 1.25 -33.98 3.74
N PHE A 99 2.34 -33.49 3.20
CA PHE A 99 3.31 -34.29 2.46
C PHE A 99 4.72 -33.78 2.72
N THR A 100 5.70 -34.64 2.46
CA THR A 100 7.13 -34.32 2.66
C THR A 100 7.78 -33.93 1.35
N PHE A 101 8.65 -32.94 1.39
CA PHE A 101 9.40 -32.45 0.24
C PHE A 101 10.18 -33.58 -0.45
N ASN A 102 10.16 -33.59 -1.79
CA ASN A 102 10.81 -34.57 -2.68
C ASN A 102 10.37 -36.04 -2.47
N LYS A 103 9.20 -36.27 -1.84
CA LYS A 103 8.63 -37.62 -1.71
C LYS A 103 7.38 -37.73 -2.57
N LYS A 104 7.48 -38.50 -3.66
CA LYS A 104 6.32 -38.80 -4.51
C LYS A 104 5.35 -39.70 -3.75
N GLU A 105 4.10 -39.25 -3.61
CA GLU A 105 3.01 -40.03 -3.02
C GLU A 105 1.88 -40.10 -4.04
N THR A 106 1.34 -41.29 -4.30
CA THR A 106 0.29 -41.50 -5.29
C THR A 106 -0.94 -42.09 -4.62
N CYS A 107 -2.12 -41.52 -4.87
CA CYS A 107 -3.39 -42.01 -4.36
C CYS A 107 -3.46 -42.22 -2.84
N LYS A 108 -2.97 -41.24 -2.07
CA LYS A 108 -3.04 -41.31 -0.61
C LYS A 108 -4.44 -40.96 -0.11
N SER A 109 -5.03 -41.83 0.69
CA SER A 109 -6.36 -41.61 1.31
C SER A 109 -6.30 -40.54 2.40
N VAL A 110 -7.29 -39.66 2.41
CA VAL A 110 -7.45 -38.57 3.40
C VAL A 110 -8.55 -38.92 4.39
N CYS A 111 -9.78 -39.03 3.88
CA CYS A 111 -10.93 -39.47 4.65
C CYS A 111 -12.03 -39.96 3.70
N THR A 112 -12.95 -40.75 4.24
CA THR A 112 -14.14 -41.23 3.53
C THR A 112 -15.38 -40.64 4.17
N LYS A 113 -16.25 -40.06 3.35
CA LYS A 113 -17.55 -39.53 3.76
C LYS A 113 -18.67 -40.40 3.22
N THR A 114 -19.65 -40.67 4.06
CA THR A 114 -20.77 -41.55 3.73
C THR A 114 -22.06 -40.78 3.93
N TYR A 115 -22.90 -40.76 2.91
CA TYR A 115 -24.20 -40.09 2.92
C TYR A 115 -25.29 -41.12 2.67
N ASP A 116 -26.19 -41.28 3.64
CA ASP A 116 -27.36 -42.14 3.48
C ASP A 116 -28.58 -41.30 3.10
N THR A 117 -29.09 -41.50 1.88
CA THR A 117 -30.26 -40.75 1.37
C THR A 117 -31.56 -41.03 2.15
N THR A 118 -31.59 -42.09 2.97
CA THR A 118 -32.73 -42.38 3.86
C THR A 118 -32.75 -41.49 5.10
N LYS A 119 -31.59 -40.95 5.52
CA LYS A 119 -31.47 -40.08 6.68
C LYS A 119 -31.63 -38.61 6.26
N PRO A 120 -32.52 -37.84 6.92
CA PRO A 120 -32.80 -36.46 6.52
C PRO A 120 -31.59 -35.53 6.67
N GLU A 121 -30.74 -35.75 7.68
CA GLU A 121 -29.54 -34.93 7.92
C GLU A 121 -28.48 -35.13 6.82
N ASP A 122 -28.17 -36.38 6.48
CA ASP A 122 -27.19 -36.71 5.44
C ASP A 122 -27.70 -36.31 4.05
N LYS A 123 -29.01 -36.43 3.82
CA LYS A 123 -29.65 -35.92 2.62
C LYS A 123 -29.50 -34.40 2.48
N GLN A 124 -29.73 -33.63 3.56
CA GLN A 124 -29.53 -32.18 3.52
C GLN A 124 -28.08 -31.79 3.21
N LYS A 125 -27.10 -32.50 3.77
CA LYS A 125 -25.67 -32.27 3.47
C LYS A 125 -25.34 -32.60 2.00
N LEU A 126 -25.86 -33.71 1.48
CA LEU A 126 -25.66 -34.11 0.09
C LEU A 126 -26.34 -33.14 -0.88
N ASP A 127 -27.55 -32.68 -0.58
CA ASP A 127 -28.28 -31.69 -1.37
C ASP A 127 -27.56 -30.32 -1.34
N PHE A 128 -27.01 -29.93 -0.19
CA PHE A 128 -26.17 -28.73 -0.07
C PHE A 128 -24.90 -28.82 -0.92
N LEU A 129 -24.24 -29.98 -0.94
CA LEU A 129 -23.07 -30.24 -1.78
C LEU A 129 -23.44 -30.16 -3.28
N LYS A 130 -24.52 -30.83 -3.70
CA LYS A 130 -25.03 -30.77 -5.08
C LYS A 130 -25.38 -29.34 -5.51
N LYS A 131 -26.08 -28.59 -4.66
CA LYS A 131 -26.42 -27.19 -4.92
C LYS A 131 -25.17 -26.33 -5.07
N SER A 132 -24.14 -26.59 -4.27
CA SER A 132 -22.88 -25.84 -4.32
C SER A 132 -22.07 -26.15 -5.58
N MET A 133 -22.12 -27.38 -6.08
CA MET A 133 -21.56 -27.74 -7.39
C MET A 133 -22.31 -27.05 -8.53
N LEU A 134 -23.64 -26.97 -8.45
CA LEU A 134 -24.47 -26.26 -9.43
C LEU A 134 -24.16 -24.76 -9.48
N LEU A 135 -23.86 -24.15 -8.33
CA LEU A 135 -23.45 -22.76 -8.21
C LEU A 135 -21.94 -22.55 -8.46
N ASN A 136 -21.21 -23.57 -8.91
CA ASN A 136 -19.77 -23.47 -9.22
C ASN A 136 -18.93 -22.88 -8.07
N TYR A 137 -19.16 -23.33 -6.83
CA TYR A 137 -18.32 -22.94 -5.70
C TYR A 137 -16.89 -23.49 -5.87
N GLN A 138 -15.90 -22.65 -5.55
CA GLN A 138 -14.48 -22.93 -5.75
C GLN A 138 -13.71 -23.02 -4.44
N HIS A 139 -12.80 -23.98 -4.38
CA HIS A 139 -11.79 -24.13 -3.35
C HIS A 139 -10.61 -23.19 -3.59
N HIS A 140 -10.21 -22.47 -2.55
CA HIS A 140 -9.01 -21.63 -2.53
C HIS A 140 -7.99 -22.18 -1.55
N TRP A 141 -6.88 -22.71 -2.06
CA TRP A 141 -5.85 -23.34 -1.26
C TRP A 141 -4.55 -22.54 -1.31
N THR A 142 -3.80 -22.54 -0.22
CA THR A 142 -2.47 -21.92 -0.14
C THR A 142 -1.46 -22.89 0.47
N SER A 143 -0.24 -22.84 -0.04
CA SER A 143 0.87 -23.73 0.34
C SER A 143 1.84 -23.14 1.36
N GLU A 144 1.65 -21.86 1.74
CA GLU A 144 2.48 -21.18 2.73
C GLU A 144 1.60 -20.41 3.72
N LYS A 145 2.12 -20.22 4.94
CA LYS A 145 1.61 -19.22 5.87
C LYS A 145 2.75 -18.34 6.36
N SER A 146 2.76 -17.10 5.91
CA SER A 146 3.56 -16.06 6.53
C SER A 146 2.94 -15.68 7.88
N LEU A 147 3.69 -15.86 8.98
CA LEU A 147 3.29 -15.47 10.34
C LEU A 147 3.54 -13.96 10.52
N VAL A 148 2.73 -13.13 9.87
CA VAL A 148 2.73 -11.70 10.20
C VAL A 148 1.97 -11.50 11.52
N MET A 149 2.63 -10.77 12.42
CA MET A 149 2.28 -10.45 13.81
C MET A 149 0.78 -10.50 14.17
N SER A 150 0.46 -11.23 15.23
CA SER A 150 -0.87 -11.28 15.86
C SER A 150 -1.36 -9.88 16.25
N VAL A 151 -2.58 -9.52 15.83
CA VAL A 151 -3.26 -8.25 16.19
C VAL A 151 -3.47 -8.11 17.72
N SER A 152 -3.37 -9.20 18.49
CA SER A 152 -3.61 -9.19 19.94
C SER A 152 -2.62 -8.34 20.76
N THR A 153 -1.52 -7.85 20.18
CA THR A 153 -0.51 -7.07 20.91
C THR A 153 -0.57 -5.55 20.66
N LEU A 154 -1.54 -5.04 19.90
CA LEU A 154 -1.63 -3.63 19.50
C LEU A 154 -2.93 -2.96 19.98
N SER A 155 -3.19 -2.99 21.28
CA SER A 155 -4.31 -2.23 21.88
C SER A 155 -3.98 -0.76 22.19
N HIS A 156 -2.77 -0.28 21.92
CA HIS A 156 -2.35 1.09 22.27
C HIS A 156 -1.73 1.84 21.07
N SER A 157 -2.53 2.20 20.06
CA SER A 157 -2.31 3.38 19.17
C SER A 157 -3.32 3.40 18.00
N PHE A 158 -4.59 3.68 18.29
CA PHE A 158 -5.65 3.74 17.27
C PHE A 158 -5.78 5.10 16.58
N THR A 159 -5.02 6.13 16.97
CA THR A 159 -5.23 7.52 16.51
C THR A 159 -4.29 8.00 15.40
N LYS A 160 -3.33 7.20 14.93
CA LYS A 160 -2.31 7.65 13.95
C LYS A 160 -2.58 7.25 12.49
N TRP A 161 -3.60 6.43 12.23
CA TRP A 161 -3.83 5.84 10.91
C TRP A 161 -4.84 6.58 10.02
N GLN A 162 -5.64 7.49 10.59
CA GLN A 162 -6.74 8.15 9.86
C GLN A 162 -6.29 9.13 8.76
N TRP A 163 -5.02 9.53 8.72
CA TRP A 163 -4.48 10.45 7.71
C TRP A 163 -3.73 9.77 6.55
N LEU A 164 -3.37 8.49 6.68
CA LEU A 164 -2.69 7.76 5.59
C LEU A 164 -3.71 7.13 4.61
N ASP A 165 -4.96 6.96 5.02
CA ASP A 165 -6.03 6.41 4.19
C ASP A 165 -6.58 7.37 3.13
N PHE A 166 -6.27 8.68 3.21
CA PHE A 166 -6.73 9.66 2.21
C PHE A 166 -5.79 9.79 0.99
N MET A 167 -4.55 9.31 1.07
CA MET A 167 -3.52 9.48 0.03
C MET A 167 -3.33 8.27 -0.90
N ILE A 168 -4.07 7.17 -0.70
CA ILE A 168 -3.97 5.96 -1.52
C ILE A 168 -5.39 5.50 -1.89
N ASN A 169 -6.02 6.23 -2.81
CA ASN A 169 -7.34 5.89 -3.33
C ASN A 169 -7.24 5.23 -4.71
N ASP A 170 -6.42 4.17 -4.78
CA ASP A 170 -6.50 3.14 -5.82
C ASP A 170 -6.81 1.81 -5.12
N GLY A 171 -8.10 1.58 -4.86
CA GLY A 171 -8.63 0.42 -4.13
C GLY A 171 -8.34 -0.95 -4.76
N CYS A 172 -7.72 -0.99 -5.94
CA CYS A 172 -7.34 -2.24 -6.61
C CYS A 172 -5.87 -2.64 -6.35
N SER A 173 -4.96 -1.69 -6.13
CA SER A 173 -3.54 -1.99 -5.91
C SER A 173 -3.25 -2.50 -4.49
N ARG A 174 -3.97 -2.02 -3.48
CA ARG A 174 -3.68 -2.37 -2.08
C ARG A 174 -4.06 -3.82 -1.72
N SER A 175 -5.13 -4.36 -2.30
CA SER A 175 -5.53 -5.77 -2.13
C SER A 175 -4.59 -6.73 -2.85
N MET A 176 -4.09 -6.33 -4.03
CA MET A 176 -3.17 -7.13 -4.82
C MET A 176 -1.77 -7.17 -4.21
N VAL A 177 -1.24 -6.03 -3.75
CA VAL A 177 0.10 -5.93 -3.16
C VAL A 177 0.22 -6.73 -1.85
N GLN A 178 -0.83 -6.80 -1.02
CA GLN A 178 -0.82 -7.63 0.20
C GLN A 178 -0.93 -9.13 -0.12
N ARG A 179 -1.70 -9.50 -1.17
CA ARG A 179 -1.90 -10.89 -1.62
C ARG A 179 -0.64 -11.49 -2.28
N ILE A 180 0.21 -10.64 -2.87
CA ILE A 180 1.49 -11.01 -3.51
C ILE A 180 2.58 -11.38 -2.48
N VAL A 181 2.48 -10.90 -1.25
CA VAL A 181 3.58 -10.95 -0.29
C VAL A 181 3.55 -12.17 0.63
N ASP A 182 2.38 -12.76 0.92
CA ASP A 182 2.25 -13.60 2.11
C ASP A 182 2.06 -15.12 1.86
N ASN A 183 1.48 -15.55 0.73
CA ASN A 183 0.97 -16.92 0.56
C ASN A 183 1.00 -17.35 -0.93
N MET A 184 1.71 -18.43 -1.31
CA MET A 184 1.65 -18.95 -2.69
C MET A 184 0.34 -19.73 -2.92
N PRO A 185 -0.59 -19.23 -3.76
CA PRO A 185 -1.84 -19.91 -4.03
C PRO A 185 -1.58 -21.17 -4.84
N VAL A 186 -2.39 -22.18 -4.59
CA VAL A 186 -2.44 -23.36 -5.43
C VAL A 186 -3.32 -23.02 -6.62
N THR A 187 -2.77 -23.13 -7.83
CA THR A 187 -3.48 -22.76 -9.06
C THR A 187 -3.94 -23.99 -9.81
N TRP A 188 -5.11 -23.88 -10.43
CA TRP A 188 -5.60 -24.84 -11.39
C TRP A 188 -5.50 -24.24 -12.79
N CYS A 189 -4.67 -24.87 -13.62
CA CYS A 189 -4.47 -24.46 -14.99
C CYS A 189 -5.14 -25.47 -15.94
N TYR A 190 -5.95 -24.98 -16.87
CA TYR A 190 -6.57 -25.78 -17.91
C TYR A 190 -6.33 -25.13 -19.27
N ASP A 191 -6.23 -25.97 -20.30
CA ASP A 191 -6.03 -25.53 -21.67
C ASP A 191 -7.42 -25.36 -22.32
N VAL A 192 -7.65 -24.21 -22.96
CA VAL A 192 -8.89 -23.89 -23.69
C VAL A 192 -8.69 -24.22 -25.18
N GLU A 193 -9.78 -24.48 -25.91
CA GLU A 193 -9.76 -24.90 -27.33
C GLU A 193 -8.90 -23.99 -28.24
N ASP A 194 -8.74 -22.70 -27.90
CA ASP A 194 -7.91 -21.74 -28.63
C ASP A 194 -6.38 -21.89 -28.40
N GLY A 195 -5.95 -22.94 -27.70
CA GLY A 195 -4.53 -23.18 -27.36
C GLY A 195 -3.98 -22.24 -26.29
N GLN A 196 -4.84 -21.42 -25.67
CA GLN A 196 -4.49 -20.56 -24.54
C GLN A 196 -4.69 -21.33 -23.23
N ARG A 197 -3.70 -21.22 -22.33
CA ARG A 197 -3.72 -21.84 -21.01
C ARG A 197 -4.14 -20.81 -19.97
N PHE A 198 -5.25 -21.07 -19.28
CA PHE A 198 -5.75 -20.21 -18.22
C PHE A 198 -5.47 -20.84 -16.87
N CYS A 199 -4.96 -20.06 -15.92
CA CYS A 199 -4.71 -20.50 -14.54
C CYS A 199 -5.57 -19.70 -13.57
N ASN A 200 -6.45 -20.40 -12.85
CA ASN A 200 -7.28 -19.83 -11.80
C ASN A 200 -6.67 -20.16 -10.42
N PRO A 201 -6.56 -19.20 -9.48
CA PRO A 201 -6.16 -19.49 -8.08
C PRO A 201 -7.16 -20.35 -7.30
N GLY A 202 -8.33 -20.65 -7.85
CA GLY A 202 -9.30 -21.58 -7.29
C GLY A 202 -9.68 -22.70 -8.25
N PHE A 203 -10.18 -23.80 -7.69
CA PHE A 203 -10.71 -24.94 -8.46
C PHE A 203 -12.10 -25.34 -7.95
N PRO A 204 -13.04 -25.74 -8.82
CA PRO A 204 -14.40 -26.04 -8.39
C PRO A 204 -14.49 -27.34 -7.59
N ILE A 205 -15.49 -27.44 -6.71
CA ILE A 205 -15.80 -28.66 -5.94
C ILE A 205 -16.09 -29.85 -6.87
N GLY A 206 -16.67 -29.55 -8.04
CA GLY A 206 -16.93 -30.50 -9.10
C GLY A 206 -17.81 -29.85 -10.15
N CYS A 207 -18.56 -30.65 -10.89
CA CYS A 207 -19.33 -30.16 -12.02
C CYS A 207 -20.67 -30.88 -12.16
N TYR A 208 -21.64 -30.27 -12.85
CA TYR A 208 -22.98 -30.80 -13.06
C TYR A 208 -23.34 -30.81 -14.55
N ILE A 209 -23.84 -31.95 -15.04
CA ILE A 209 -24.36 -32.07 -16.41
C ILE A 209 -25.88 -31.96 -16.37
N THR A 210 -26.37 -30.91 -17.02
CA THR A 210 -27.81 -30.65 -17.18
C THR A 210 -28.53 -31.80 -17.87
N GLU A 211 -29.86 -31.89 -17.69
CA GLU A 211 -30.71 -32.87 -18.40
C GLU A 211 -30.58 -32.78 -19.92
N ASP A 212 -30.30 -31.58 -20.44
CA ASP A 212 -30.04 -31.33 -21.86
C ASP A 212 -28.75 -32.00 -22.38
N GLY A 213 -27.90 -32.51 -21.48
CA GLY A 213 -26.64 -33.16 -21.81
C GLY A 213 -25.54 -32.19 -22.27
N ARG A 214 -25.70 -30.89 -22.01
CA ARG A 214 -24.68 -29.89 -22.32
C ARG A 214 -23.72 -29.76 -21.13
N PRO A 215 -22.42 -30.10 -21.30
CA PRO A 215 -21.43 -29.83 -20.26
C PRO A 215 -21.24 -28.32 -20.13
N LYS A 216 -21.14 -27.83 -18.89
CA LYS A 216 -20.83 -26.44 -18.55
C LYS A 216 -19.65 -26.39 -17.59
N ASP A 217 -18.96 -25.25 -17.57
CA ASP A 217 -17.85 -24.97 -16.65
C ASP A 217 -16.78 -26.07 -16.68
N ALA A 218 -16.40 -26.60 -15.50
CA ALA A 218 -15.38 -27.63 -15.38
C ALA A 218 -15.76 -28.98 -16.00
N CYS A 219 -17.03 -29.21 -16.35
CA CYS A 219 -17.43 -30.47 -17.02
C CYS A 219 -16.90 -30.57 -18.46
N VAL A 220 -16.45 -29.46 -19.08
CA VAL A 220 -15.91 -29.47 -20.45
C VAL A 220 -14.52 -30.14 -20.50
N ILE A 221 -13.85 -30.25 -19.37
CA ILE A 221 -12.42 -30.57 -19.29
C ILE A 221 -12.15 -32.07 -19.45
N ASN A 222 -13.12 -32.92 -19.13
CA ASN A 222 -13.00 -34.37 -19.32
C ASN A 222 -14.23 -34.90 -20.09
N SER A 223 -13.97 -35.50 -21.25
CA SER A 223 -15.00 -36.15 -22.08
C SER A 223 -15.69 -37.34 -21.40
N GLU A 224 -15.12 -37.87 -20.33
CA GLU A 224 -15.73 -38.94 -19.53
C GLU A 224 -16.94 -38.46 -18.72
N PHE A 225 -17.13 -37.15 -18.54
CA PHE A 225 -18.33 -36.59 -17.92
C PHE A 225 -19.43 -36.45 -18.98
N HIS A 226 -20.24 -37.49 -19.15
CA HIS A 226 -21.25 -37.54 -20.23
C HIS A 226 -22.64 -37.98 -19.79
N GLU A 227 -22.80 -38.49 -18.56
CA GLU A 227 -24.11 -38.93 -18.09
C GLU A 227 -25.03 -37.73 -17.79
N LYS A 228 -26.25 -37.75 -18.34
CA LYS A 228 -27.23 -36.67 -18.16
C LYS A 228 -27.81 -36.66 -16.75
N ASP A 229 -28.04 -35.47 -16.19
CA ASP A 229 -28.62 -35.29 -14.85
C ASP A 229 -27.75 -35.95 -13.75
N THR A 230 -26.43 -35.78 -13.88
CA THR A 230 -25.45 -36.32 -12.95
C THR A 230 -24.47 -35.25 -12.47
N PHE A 231 -24.08 -35.37 -11.20
CA PHE A 231 -23.04 -34.55 -10.58
C PHE A 231 -21.75 -35.34 -10.52
N TYR A 232 -20.63 -34.74 -10.94
CA TYR A 232 -19.30 -35.33 -10.82
C TYR A 232 -18.49 -34.55 -9.80
N ILE A 233 -18.17 -35.20 -8.67
CA ILE A 233 -17.38 -34.58 -7.61
C ILE A 233 -15.89 -34.78 -7.85
N PHE A 234 -15.09 -33.74 -7.62
CA PHE A 234 -13.64 -33.83 -7.67
C PHE A 234 -13.10 -34.27 -6.32
N ASN A 235 -13.10 -35.58 -6.11
CA ASN A 235 -12.64 -36.21 -4.88
C ASN A 235 -11.13 -36.54 -4.88
N HIS A 236 -10.46 -36.44 -6.04
CA HIS A 236 -9.02 -36.62 -6.15
C HIS A 236 -8.34 -35.33 -6.58
N VAL A 237 -7.24 -34.98 -5.91
CA VAL A 237 -6.41 -33.83 -6.31
C VAL A 237 -4.98 -34.27 -6.62
N ASP A 238 -4.51 -33.93 -7.82
CA ASP A 238 -3.14 -34.20 -8.26
C ASP A 238 -2.32 -32.92 -8.10
N ILE A 239 -1.48 -32.88 -7.07
CA ILE A 239 -0.71 -31.71 -6.65
C ILE A 239 0.69 -31.79 -7.26
N LYS A 240 1.04 -30.77 -8.06
CA LYS A 240 2.34 -30.62 -8.71
C LYS A 240 3.06 -29.44 -8.10
N ILE A 241 4.13 -29.71 -7.37
CA ILE A 241 4.96 -28.69 -6.73
C ILE A 241 6.18 -28.43 -7.59
N PHE A 242 6.34 -27.19 -8.03
CA PHE A 242 7.50 -26.72 -8.76
C PHE A 242 8.46 -26.05 -7.79
N TYR A 243 9.72 -26.45 -7.83
CA TYR A 243 10.75 -25.92 -6.95
C TYR A 243 12.02 -25.54 -7.71
N HIS A 244 12.78 -24.62 -7.13
CA HIS A 244 14.07 -24.16 -7.64
C HIS A 244 15.11 -24.44 -6.55
N VAL A 245 16.16 -25.21 -6.88
CA VAL A 245 17.31 -25.45 -6.00
C VAL A 245 18.29 -24.28 -6.07
N VAL A 246 18.56 -23.63 -4.94
CA VAL A 246 19.52 -22.53 -4.89
C VAL A 246 20.94 -23.08 -5.05
N GLU A 247 21.74 -22.49 -5.95
CA GLU A 247 23.09 -22.98 -6.33
C GLU A 247 24.04 -23.17 -5.14
N ASN A 248 23.83 -22.45 -4.03
CA ASN A 248 24.46 -22.76 -2.76
C ASN A 248 23.70 -23.89 -2.06
N GLU A 249 24.10 -25.14 -2.30
CA GLU A 249 23.51 -26.40 -1.77
C GLU A 249 23.21 -26.40 -0.25
N ALA A 250 23.82 -25.49 0.51
CA ALA A 250 23.62 -25.35 1.95
C ALA A 250 22.21 -24.86 2.35
N LEU A 251 21.50 -24.15 1.47
CA LEU A 251 20.26 -23.41 1.79
C LEU A 251 18.95 -24.16 1.47
N GLY A 252 18.97 -25.27 0.72
CA GLY A 252 17.76 -26.04 0.38
C GLY A 252 17.02 -25.54 -0.87
N ALA A 253 15.85 -26.14 -1.15
CA ALA A 253 15.01 -25.83 -2.31
C ALA A 253 13.92 -24.81 -1.97
N ARG A 254 13.56 -23.95 -2.92
CA ARG A 254 12.48 -22.97 -2.77
C ARG A 254 11.30 -23.32 -3.67
N LEU A 255 10.09 -23.23 -3.14
CA LEU A 255 8.89 -23.44 -3.94
C LEU A 255 8.65 -22.22 -4.83
N VAL A 256 8.41 -22.46 -6.12
CA VAL A 256 8.16 -21.42 -7.12
C VAL A 256 6.73 -21.47 -7.66
N ALA A 257 6.10 -22.63 -7.71
CA ALA A 257 4.68 -22.73 -8.05
C ALA A 257 4.06 -23.99 -7.41
N ALA A 258 2.78 -23.90 -7.07
CA ALA A 258 1.96 -25.05 -6.74
C ALA A 258 0.81 -25.10 -7.74
N LYS A 259 0.77 -26.16 -8.56
CA LYS A 259 -0.33 -26.41 -9.50
C LYS A 259 -1.12 -27.62 -9.02
N LEU A 260 -2.43 -27.61 -9.25
CA LEU A 260 -3.33 -28.68 -8.88
C LEU A 260 -4.22 -29.03 -10.07
N GLU A 261 -4.36 -30.33 -10.32
CA GLU A 261 -5.30 -30.89 -11.30
C GLU A 261 -6.39 -31.66 -10.55
N PRO A 262 -7.65 -31.17 -10.56
CA PRO A 262 -8.76 -31.88 -9.96
C PRO A 262 -9.17 -33.07 -10.85
N LYS A 263 -9.41 -34.22 -10.23
CA LYS A 263 -9.85 -35.45 -10.88
C LYS A 263 -11.00 -36.07 -10.09
N SER A 264 -11.79 -36.90 -10.78
CA SER A 264 -12.89 -37.64 -10.17
C SER A 264 -12.61 -39.13 -10.32
N TYR A 265 -12.62 -39.88 -9.21
CA TYR A 265 -12.43 -41.32 -9.21
C TYR A 265 -13.45 -42.02 -8.30
N LYS A 266 -14.15 -43.00 -8.86
CA LYS A 266 -15.01 -43.92 -8.14
C LYS A 266 -14.16 -45.04 -7.55
N HIS A 267 -13.89 -44.95 -6.25
CA HIS A 267 -13.10 -45.95 -5.54
C HIS A 267 -13.95 -47.19 -5.20
N THR A 268 -13.51 -48.37 -5.66
CA THR A 268 -14.13 -49.67 -5.35
C THR A 268 -13.84 -50.10 -3.90
N HIS A 269 -12.63 -49.81 -3.41
CA HIS A 269 -12.21 -50.05 -2.03
C HIS A 269 -11.88 -48.71 -1.36
N PRO A 270 -12.72 -48.22 -0.42
CA PRO A 270 -12.50 -46.93 0.24
C PRO A 270 -11.24 -46.88 1.11
N ASP A 271 -10.85 -48.04 1.67
CA ASP A 271 -9.71 -48.14 2.59
C ASP A 271 -8.35 -48.24 1.87
N ASN A 272 -8.34 -48.70 0.62
CA ASN A 272 -7.15 -48.73 -0.23
C ASN A 272 -7.51 -48.27 -1.65
N PRO A 273 -7.45 -46.96 -1.93
CA PRO A 273 -7.90 -46.41 -3.19
C PRO A 273 -6.89 -46.66 -4.31
N ASP A 274 -7.38 -47.10 -5.48
CA ASP A 274 -6.53 -47.46 -6.64
C ASP A 274 -6.39 -46.34 -7.71
N CYS A 275 -7.07 -45.20 -7.54
CA CYS A 275 -7.06 -44.00 -8.42
C CYS A 275 -7.04 -44.26 -9.95
N SER A 276 -7.65 -45.37 -10.39
CA SER A 276 -7.64 -45.82 -11.79
C SER A 276 -9.05 -46.18 -12.28
N GLY A 277 -10.08 -45.74 -11.55
CA GLY A 277 -11.48 -46.05 -11.81
C GLY A 277 -12.20 -45.03 -12.68
N LEU A 278 -13.45 -45.34 -13.05
CA LEU A 278 -14.39 -44.40 -13.67
C LEU A 278 -14.61 -43.17 -12.79
N PRO A 279 -15.06 -42.03 -13.33
CA PRO A 279 -15.47 -40.88 -12.55
C PRO A 279 -16.49 -41.19 -11.46
N MET A 280 -16.41 -40.46 -10.34
CA MET A 280 -17.40 -40.54 -9.27
C MET A 280 -18.65 -39.75 -9.66
N ASP A 281 -19.66 -40.46 -10.15
CA ASP A 281 -20.98 -39.94 -10.46
C ASP A 281 -21.90 -39.95 -9.22
N ILE A 282 -22.68 -38.87 -9.08
CA ILE A 282 -23.77 -38.75 -8.10
C ILE A 282 -25.02 -38.38 -8.89
N SER A 283 -25.77 -39.38 -9.33
CA SER A 283 -27.04 -39.17 -10.03
C SER A 283 -28.12 -38.57 -9.11
N ASN A 284 -29.04 -37.78 -9.67
CA ASN A 284 -30.24 -37.35 -8.96
C ASN A 284 -31.27 -38.46 -8.75
N LYS A 285 -31.20 -39.52 -9.56
CA LYS A 285 -32.18 -40.62 -9.55
C LYS A 285 -31.78 -41.79 -8.66
N ALA A 286 -30.53 -41.81 -8.18
CA ALA A 286 -30.02 -42.89 -7.34
C ALA A 286 -30.47 -42.73 -5.89
N SER A 287 -31.20 -43.72 -5.36
CA SER A 287 -31.50 -43.86 -3.93
C SER A 287 -30.58 -44.90 -3.30
N GLY A 288 -29.86 -44.53 -2.24
CA GLY A 288 -28.97 -45.44 -1.52
C GLY A 288 -27.93 -44.74 -0.65
N GLU A 289 -26.91 -45.51 -0.26
CA GLU A 289 -25.73 -45.03 0.45
C GLU A 289 -24.67 -44.57 -0.56
N VAL A 290 -24.24 -43.31 -0.47
CA VAL A 290 -23.21 -42.72 -1.33
C VAL A 290 -21.93 -42.54 -0.51
N LYS A 291 -20.86 -43.22 -0.91
CA LYS A 291 -19.53 -43.13 -0.27
C LYS A 291 -18.58 -42.34 -1.15
N ILE A 292 -18.03 -41.26 -0.61
CA ILE A 292 -17.07 -40.38 -1.27
C ILE A 292 -15.74 -40.49 -0.51
N ALA A 293 -14.76 -41.16 -1.10
CA ALA A 293 -13.40 -41.22 -0.58
C ALA A 293 -12.55 -40.11 -1.20
N TYR A 294 -11.97 -39.24 -0.36
CA TYR A 294 -11.09 -38.16 -0.77
C TYR A 294 -9.64 -38.62 -0.78
N THR A 295 -8.95 -38.39 -1.89
CA THR A 295 -7.57 -38.85 -2.11
C THR A 295 -6.72 -37.77 -2.75
N TYR A 296 -5.40 -37.87 -2.63
CA TYR A 296 -4.47 -36.96 -3.30
C TYR A 296 -3.23 -37.66 -3.82
N SER A 297 -2.61 -37.06 -4.83
CA SER A 297 -1.29 -37.43 -5.33
C SER A 297 -0.39 -36.21 -5.30
N VAL A 298 0.91 -36.41 -5.05
CA VAL A 298 1.91 -35.34 -5.00
C VAL A 298 3.09 -35.70 -5.89
N SER A 299 3.47 -34.77 -6.75
CA SER A 299 4.67 -34.83 -7.57
C SER A 299 5.48 -33.55 -7.46
N PHE A 300 6.80 -33.69 -7.57
CA PHE A 300 7.76 -32.58 -7.46
C PHE A 300 8.50 -32.44 -8.79
N HIS A 301 8.61 -31.22 -9.28
CA HIS A 301 9.28 -30.89 -10.53
C HIS A 301 10.28 -29.76 -10.29
N GLU A 302 11.53 -29.96 -10.65
CA GLU A 302 12.56 -28.92 -10.58
C GLU A 302 12.46 -28.00 -11.79
N GLU A 303 12.36 -26.69 -11.56
CA GLU A 303 12.25 -25.68 -12.61
C GLU A 303 13.35 -24.62 -12.43
N LYS A 304 14.33 -24.61 -13.36
CA LYS A 304 15.49 -23.69 -13.29
C LYS A 304 15.23 -22.34 -13.94
N ALA A 305 14.25 -22.26 -14.85
CA ALA A 305 13.96 -21.05 -15.62
C ALA A 305 13.30 -19.95 -14.78
N ILE A 306 12.51 -20.33 -13.77
CA ILE A 306 11.73 -19.38 -12.96
C ILE A 306 12.56 -18.94 -11.75
N ARG A 307 12.88 -17.65 -11.68
CA ARG A 307 13.47 -17.06 -10.47
C ARG A 307 12.39 -16.94 -9.39
N TRP A 308 12.76 -17.14 -8.12
CA TRP A 308 11.79 -17.02 -7.01
C TRP A 308 11.08 -15.65 -6.99
N ALA A 309 11.74 -14.58 -7.41
CA ALA A 309 11.14 -13.23 -7.46
C ALA A 309 10.03 -13.08 -8.52
N SER A 310 10.09 -13.84 -9.63
CA SER A 310 9.12 -13.82 -10.74
C SER A 310 8.05 -14.91 -10.59
N ARG A 311 7.89 -15.48 -9.38
CA ARG A 311 7.02 -16.64 -9.14
C ARG A 311 5.53 -16.36 -9.39
N TRP A 312 5.12 -15.10 -9.43
CA TRP A 312 3.73 -14.68 -9.63
C TRP A 312 3.36 -14.43 -11.08
N ASP A 313 4.36 -14.30 -11.97
CA ASP A 313 4.15 -13.82 -13.34
C ASP A 313 3.20 -14.74 -14.13
N TYR A 314 3.29 -16.07 -13.92
CA TYR A 314 2.42 -17.03 -14.61
C TYR A 314 0.92 -16.88 -14.27
N ILE A 315 0.59 -16.40 -13.06
CA ILE A 315 -0.81 -16.14 -12.66
C ILE A 315 -1.27 -14.83 -13.28
N LEU A 316 -0.40 -13.81 -13.25
CA LEU A 316 -0.69 -12.48 -13.75
C LEU A 316 -0.90 -12.47 -15.27
N GLU A 317 -0.09 -13.23 -16.01
CA GLU A 317 -0.21 -13.39 -17.46
C GLU A 317 -1.48 -14.14 -17.88
N SER A 318 -1.96 -15.05 -17.05
CA SER A 318 -3.15 -15.87 -17.34
C SER A 318 -4.48 -15.22 -16.93
N MET A 319 -4.45 -14.10 -16.19
CA MET A 319 -5.69 -13.40 -15.84
C MET A 319 -6.26 -12.77 -17.11
N PRO A 320 -7.52 -13.07 -17.49
CA PRO A 320 -8.13 -12.42 -18.63
C PRO A 320 -8.08 -10.92 -18.35
N HIS A 321 -7.47 -10.15 -19.25
CA HIS A 321 -7.55 -8.70 -19.22
C HIS A 321 -9.03 -8.35 -19.26
N THR A 322 -9.63 -8.15 -18.08
CA THR A 322 -11.00 -7.68 -18.01
C THR A 322 -10.97 -6.35 -18.72
N HIS A 323 -11.74 -6.25 -19.80
CA HIS A 323 -12.02 -4.98 -20.44
C HIS A 323 -12.37 -4.03 -19.30
N ILE A 324 -11.47 -3.07 -19.07
CA ILE A 324 -11.52 -2.08 -17.99
C ILE A 324 -12.98 -1.69 -17.81
N GLN A 325 -13.50 -1.73 -16.58
CA GLN A 325 -14.89 -1.41 -16.26
C GLN A 325 -15.21 0.03 -16.71
N TRP A 326 -15.48 0.21 -18.00
CA TRP A 326 -15.84 1.48 -18.62
C TRP A 326 -17.05 2.08 -17.93
N PHE A 327 -17.87 1.24 -17.30
CA PHE A 327 -18.97 1.63 -16.45
C PHE A 327 -18.54 2.51 -15.25
N SER A 328 -17.44 2.19 -14.56
CA SER A 328 -16.93 2.99 -13.43
C SER A 328 -16.35 4.33 -13.90
N ILE A 329 -15.61 4.32 -15.02
CA ILE A 329 -15.04 5.53 -15.62
C ILE A 329 -16.16 6.45 -16.12
N MET A 330 -17.15 5.91 -16.84
CA MET A 330 -18.31 6.68 -17.30
C MET A 330 -19.13 7.23 -16.14
N ASN A 331 -19.36 6.45 -15.08
CA ASN A 331 -20.08 6.92 -13.90
C ASN A 331 -19.34 8.08 -13.22
N SER A 332 -18.02 7.98 -13.06
CA SER A 332 -17.21 9.07 -12.49
C SER A 332 -17.22 10.33 -13.37
N LEU A 333 -17.20 10.17 -14.71
CA LEU A 333 -17.26 11.27 -15.67
C LEU A 333 -18.62 11.99 -15.64
N VAL A 334 -19.71 11.25 -15.53
CA VAL A 334 -21.07 11.83 -15.41
C VAL A 334 -21.21 12.65 -14.13
N ILE A 335 -20.70 12.15 -13.00
CA ILE A 335 -20.75 12.87 -11.72
C ILE A 335 -19.93 14.17 -11.80
N VAL A 336 -18.74 14.13 -12.40
CA VAL A 336 -17.90 15.33 -12.58
C VAL A 336 -18.58 16.35 -13.49
N LEU A 337 -19.17 15.93 -14.60
CA LEU A 337 -19.92 16.82 -15.48
C LEU A 337 -21.11 17.47 -14.76
N PHE A 338 -21.87 16.70 -13.99
CA PHE A 338 -23.03 17.21 -13.26
C PHE A 338 -22.64 18.19 -12.15
N LEU A 339 -21.62 17.86 -11.36
CA LEU A 339 -21.09 18.76 -10.32
C LEU A 339 -20.52 20.04 -10.93
N SER A 340 -19.78 19.93 -12.04
CA SER A 340 -19.24 21.11 -12.74
C SER A 340 -20.36 21.98 -13.32
N GLY A 341 -21.42 21.39 -13.87
CA GLY A 341 -22.61 22.10 -14.36
C GLY A 341 -23.39 22.79 -13.24
N MET A 342 -23.55 22.14 -12.08
CA MET A 342 -24.20 22.75 -10.93
C MET A 342 -23.39 23.95 -10.40
N VAL A 343 -22.07 23.82 -10.28
CA VAL A 343 -21.18 24.92 -9.89
C VAL A 343 -21.22 26.04 -10.93
N ALA A 344 -21.20 25.72 -12.22
CA ALA A 344 -21.30 26.70 -13.30
C ALA A 344 -22.67 27.43 -13.28
N MET A 345 -23.77 26.73 -13.03
CA MET A 345 -25.10 27.35 -12.91
C MET A 345 -25.20 28.25 -11.67
N ILE A 346 -24.63 27.82 -10.53
CA ILE A 346 -24.52 28.66 -9.33
C ILE A 346 -23.68 29.91 -9.65
N MET A 347 -22.51 29.73 -10.27
CA MET A 347 -21.61 30.83 -10.64
C MET A 347 -22.24 31.79 -11.65
N LEU A 348 -22.93 31.29 -12.68
CA LEU A 348 -23.63 32.10 -13.66
C LEU A 348 -24.82 32.85 -13.05
N ARG A 349 -25.51 32.21 -12.09
CA ARG A 349 -26.63 32.84 -11.36
C ARG A 349 -26.14 33.91 -10.39
N THR A 350 -25.03 33.68 -9.69
CA THR A 350 -24.39 34.72 -8.87
C THR A 350 -23.86 35.84 -9.75
N LEU A 351 -23.19 35.53 -10.86
CA LEU A 351 -22.64 36.52 -11.78
C LEU A 351 -23.74 37.38 -12.43
N HIS A 352 -24.84 36.80 -12.90
CA HIS A 352 -25.97 37.59 -13.42
C HIS A 352 -26.62 38.46 -12.34
N LYS A 353 -26.76 37.94 -11.12
CA LYS A 353 -27.28 38.70 -9.98
C LYS A 353 -26.35 39.85 -9.59
N ASP A 354 -25.04 39.62 -9.61
CA ASP A 354 -24.02 40.60 -9.25
C ASP A 354 -23.87 41.66 -10.36
N ILE A 355 -23.97 41.29 -11.64
CA ILE A 355 -24.01 42.24 -12.77
C ILE A 355 -25.29 43.10 -12.70
N ALA A 356 -26.44 42.48 -12.44
CA ALA A 356 -27.71 43.21 -12.29
C ALA A 356 -27.66 44.18 -11.10
N ARG A 357 -27.00 43.79 -10.00
CA ARG A 357 -26.72 44.64 -8.84
C ARG A 357 -25.74 45.77 -9.19
N TYR A 358 -24.61 45.48 -9.85
CA TYR A 358 -23.63 46.50 -10.26
C TYR A 358 -24.24 47.55 -11.21
N ASN A 359 -25.09 47.13 -12.14
CA ASN A 359 -25.81 48.07 -13.02
C ASN A 359 -26.84 48.93 -12.28
N GLN A 360 -27.25 48.53 -11.07
CA GLN A 360 -28.05 49.35 -10.15
C GLN A 360 -27.19 50.25 -9.25
N MET A 361 -25.87 50.00 -9.16
CA MET A 361 -24.95 50.78 -8.31
C MET A 361 -24.38 52.03 -9.00
N ASP A 362 -24.67 52.24 -10.29
CA ASP A 362 -24.37 53.51 -10.99
C ASP A 362 -25.37 54.64 -10.63
N SER A 363 -26.31 54.37 -9.72
CA SER A 363 -27.00 55.41 -8.93
C SER A 363 -26.33 55.59 -7.57
N THR A 364 -25.16 56.22 -7.58
CA THR A 364 -24.69 57.17 -6.56
C THR A 364 -24.52 56.77 -5.08
N GLU A 365 -24.38 55.50 -4.64
CA GLU A 365 -24.02 55.29 -3.21
C GLU A 365 -23.29 54.00 -2.77
N ASP A 366 -23.20 52.91 -3.55
CA ASP A 366 -22.74 51.62 -2.98
C ASP A 366 -21.33 51.13 -3.39
N ALA A 367 -20.44 52.02 -3.84
CA ALA A 367 -19.06 51.66 -4.18
C ALA A 367 -18.19 51.19 -2.97
N GLN A 368 -18.79 50.98 -1.79
CA GLN A 368 -18.05 50.86 -0.54
C GLN A 368 -18.05 49.48 0.15
N GLU A 369 -18.75 48.44 -0.32
CA GLU A 369 -18.88 47.21 0.50
C GLU A 369 -18.48 45.84 -0.10
N GLU A 370 -17.84 45.74 -1.27
CA GLU A 370 -17.26 44.45 -1.73
C GLU A 370 -15.77 44.55 -2.12
N PHE A 371 -14.91 44.91 -1.15
CA PHE A 371 -13.45 44.81 -1.28
C PHE A 371 -12.87 43.87 -0.22
N GLY A 372 -12.03 42.92 -0.62
CA GLY A 372 -11.21 42.21 0.36
C GLY A 372 -10.59 40.90 -0.11
N TRP A 373 -11.23 39.77 0.18
CA TRP A 373 -10.55 38.47 0.21
C TRP A 373 -10.95 37.50 -0.92
N LYS A 374 -12.11 37.69 -1.55
CA LYS A 374 -12.60 36.81 -2.64
C LYS A 374 -11.94 37.06 -4.00
N LEU A 375 -11.46 38.26 -4.28
CA LEU A 375 -10.66 38.58 -5.48
C LEU A 375 -9.22 38.05 -5.39
N VAL A 376 -8.74 37.72 -4.18
CA VAL A 376 -7.33 37.38 -3.92
C VAL A 376 -7.01 35.90 -4.19
N HIS A 377 -8.03 35.03 -4.18
CA HIS A 377 -7.82 33.59 -4.35
C HIS A 377 -7.22 33.22 -5.73
N GLY A 378 -7.47 34.04 -6.76
CA GLY A 378 -6.91 33.85 -8.11
C GLY A 378 -5.53 34.50 -8.33
N ASP A 379 -5.16 35.48 -7.50
CA ASP A 379 -3.88 36.19 -7.62
C ASP A 379 -2.75 35.56 -6.79
N ILE A 380 -3.07 34.70 -5.81
CA ILE A 380 -2.10 33.95 -4.99
C ILE A 380 -1.20 33.02 -5.81
N PHE A 381 -1.70 32.49 -6.93
CA PHE A 381 -0.95 31.56 -7.77
C PHE A 381 -0.27 32.21 -8.98
N ARG A 382 -0.37 33.54 -9.14
CA ARG A 382 0.31 34.23 -10.22
C ARG A 382 1.81 34.31 -9.89
N PRO A 383 2.72 33.76 -10.73
CA PRO A 383 4.14 33.84 -10.45
C PRO A 383 4.55 35.32 -10.38
N PRO A 384 5.20 35.75 -9.28
CA PRO A 384 5.54 37.15 -9.09
C PRO A 384 6.46 37.61 -10.23
N ARG A 385 6.16 38.77 -10.81
CA ARG A 385 6.92 39.38 -11.93
C ARG A 385 8.44 39.43 -11.67
N LYS A 386 8.88 39.43 -10.41
CA LYS A 386 10.28 39.39 -9.98
C LYS A 386 10.56 38.26 -8.97
N GLY A 387 10.20 37.02 -9.32
CA GLY A 387 10.36 35.85 -8.42
C GLY A 387 11.77 35.61 -7.91
N MET A 388 12.80 35.88 -8.72
CA MET A 388 14.20 35.78 -8.26
C MET A 388 14.50 36.76 -7.12
N LEU A 389 14.05 38.02 -7.23
CA LEU A 389 14.25 39.04 -6.20
C LEU A 389 13.54 38.65 -4.90
N LEU A 390 12.32 38.12 -5.01
CA LEU A 390 11.54 37.65 -3.86
C LEU A 390 12.24 36.49 -3.14
N SER A 391 12.78 35.52 -3.89
CA SER A 391 13.53 34.40 -3.30
C SER A 391 14.79 34.85 -2.56
N VAL A 392 15.50 35.87 -3.09
CA VAL A 392 16.68 36.46 -2.45
C VAL A 392 16.28 37.16 -1.15
N PHE A 393 15.18 37.90 -1.12
CA PHE A 393 14.68 38.55 0.09
C PHE A 393 14.21 37.54 1.14
N LEU A 394 13.51 36.49 0.73
CA LEU A 394 13.04 35.45 1.64
C LEU A 394 14.22 34.68 2.25
N GLY A 395 15.18 34.26 1.42
CA GLY A 395 16.40 33.59 1.88
C GLY A 395 17.22 34.46 2.83
N SER A 396 17.39 35.74 2.48
CA SER A 396 18.10 36.71 3.33
C SER A 396 17.36 36.99 4.65
N GLY A 397 16.02 37.07 4.61
CA GLY A 397 15.17 37.25 5.79
C GLY A 397 15.22 36.06 6.74
N THR A 398 15.09 34.84 6.22
CA THR A 398 15.21 33.60 7.02
C THR A 398 16.61 33.48 7.63
N GLN A 399 17.66 33.84 6.89
CA GLN A 399 19.03 33.87 7.42
C GLN A 399 19.17 34.85 8.60
N ILE A 400 18.58 36.05 8.52
CA ILE A 400 18.60 37.05 9.60
C ILE A 400 17.81 36.55 10.83
N LEU A 401 16.66 35.90 10.63
CA LEU A 401 15.87 35.34 11.73
C LEU A 401 16.63 34.25 12.49
N ILE A 402 17.27 33.33 11.76
CA ILE A 402 18.09 32.26 12.37
C ILE A 402 19.31 32.85 13.07
N MET A 403 19.98 33.83 12.45
CA MET A 403 21.10 34.55 13.08
C MET A 403 20.67 35.23 14.39
N THR A 404 19.50 35.87 14.41
CA THR A 404 18.95 36.52 15.60
C THR A 404 18.67 35.50 16.71
N PHE A 405 18.04 34.38 16.36
CA PHE A 405 17.76 33.29 17.30
C PHE A 405 19.03 32.67 17.89
N VAL A 406 20.06 32.41 17.07
CA VAL A 406 21.36 31.90 17.52
C VAL A 406 22.04 32.93 18.43
N THR A 407 22.05 34.21 18.04
CA THR A 407 22.67 35.28 18.84
C THR A 407 22.01 35.42 20.22
N LEU A 408 20.68 35.35 20.28
CA LEU A 408 19.92 35.36 21.53
C LEU A 408 20.19 34.12 22.39
N SER A 409 20.26 32.94 21.77
CA SER A 409 20.53 31.66 22.47
C SER A 409 21.91 31.60 23.12
N PHE A 410 22.90 32.28 22.53
CA PHE A 410 24.27 32.39 23.05
C PHE A 410 24.54 33.66 23.86
N GLY A 411 23.51 34.47 24.16
CA GLY A 411 23.61 35.66 25.01
C GLY A 411 24.53 36.76 24.45
N GLY A 412 24.87 36.73 23.16
CA GLY A 412 25.70 37.75 22.49
C GLY A 412 27.18 37.87 22.93
N GLU A 413 27.61 37.18 23.99
CA GLU A 413 28.95 37.39 24.59
C GLU A 413 30.13 36.96 23.70
N LYS A 414 29.92 35.98 22.80
CA LYS A 414 30.95 35.41 21.92
C LYS A 414 30.66 35.65 20.45
N TRP A 415 30.73 36.93 20.04
CA TRP A 415 30.41 37.37 18.69
C TRP A 415 31.15 36.59 17.58
N LYS A 416 32.44 36.27 17.76
CA LYS A 416 33.22 35.51 16.76
C LYS A 416 32.67 34.12 16.50
N THR A 417 32.26 33.41 17.55
CA THR A 417 31.71 32.05 17.45
C THR A 417 30.29 32.07 16.86
N ASN A 418 29.48 33.07 17.23
CA ASN A 418 28.13 33.21 16.68
C ASN A 418 28.13 33.51 15.18
N VAL A 419 29.05 34.38 14.74
CA VAL A 419 29.22 34.72 13.32
C VAL A 419 29.74 33.53 12.52
N LEU A 420 30.70 32.79 13.07
CA LEU A 420 31.21 31.57 12.43
C LEU A 420 30.10 30.51 12.29
N LEU A 421 29.36 30.25 13.36
CA LEU A 421 28.32 29.22 13.39
C LEU A 421 27.20 29.52 12.38
N THR A 422 26.80 30.78 12.26
CA THR A 422 25.70 31.18 11.37
C THR A 422 26.11 31.26 9.90
N SER A 423 27.36 31.63 9.62
CA SER A 423 27.91 31.66 8.26
C SER A 423 28.08 30.25 7.65
N PHE A 424 28.31 29.24 8.51
CA PHE A 424 28.50 27.86 8.07
C PHE A 424 27.27 26.97 8.17
N LEU A 425 26.43 27.14 9.19
CA LEU A 425 25.36 26.19 9.49
C LEU A 425 24.21 26.25 8.48
N CYS A 426 23.67 27.44 8.19
CA CYS A 426 22.52 27.54 7.27
C CYS A 426 22.92 27.24 5.81
N PRO A 427 23.97 27.85 5.23
CA PRO A 427 24.37 27.53 3.87
C PRO A 427 24.94 26.10 3.74
N GLY A 428 25.59 25.58 4.79
CA GLY A 428 26.17 24.24 4.79
C GLY A 428 25.12 23.13 4.77
N ILE A 429 24.02 23.28 5.52
CA ILE A 429 22.90 22.31 5.47
C ILE A 429 22.27 22.30 4.07
N VAL A 430 21.97 23.49 3.51
CA VAL A 430 21.38 23.60 2.16
C VAL A 430 22.32 23.02 1.09
N PHE A 431 23.63 23.25 1.21
CA PHE A 431 24.60 22.67 0.28
C PHE A 431 24.70 21.15 0.42
N ALA A 432 24.62 20.61 1.64
CA ALA A 432 24.65 19.17 1.87
C ALA A 432 23.42 18.47 1.26
N ASP A 433 22.21 19.02 1.47
CA ASP A 433 20.98 18.48 0.89
C ASP A 433 21.03 18.53 -0.65
N PHE A 434 21.50 19.64 -1.20
CA PHE A 434 21.68 19.81 -2.63
C PHE A 434 22.71 18.85 -3.22
N PHE A 435 23.82 18.62 -2.52
CA PHE A 435 24.87 17.69 -2.92
C PHE A 435 24.37 16.24 -2.90
N ILE A 436 23.62 15.83 -1.88
CA ILE A 436 23.02 14.49 -1.78
C ILE A 436 22.02 14.27 -2.91
N MET A 437 21.13 15.23 -3.18
CA MET A 437 20.21 15.16 -4.32
C MET A 437 20.98 15.02 -5.64
N ASN A 438 22.07 15.79 -5.82
CA ASN A 438 22.87 15.72 -7.04
C ASN A 438 23.65 14.40 -7.18
N LEU A 439 24.08 13.77 -6.07
CA LEU A 439 24.69 12.43 -6.09
C LEU A 439 23.72 11.35 -6.57
N ILE A 440 22.46 11.41 -6.12
CA ILE A 440 21.40 10.49 -6.57
C ILE A 440 21.15 10.68 -8.08
N LEU A 441 21.09 11.93 -8.54
CA LEU A 441 20.88 12.24 -9.96
C LEU A 441 22.03 11.78 -10.87
N TRP A 442 23.27 11.79 -10.38
CA TRP A 442 24.40 11.19 -11.10
C TRP A 442 24.36 9.67 -11.12
N GLY A 443 23.91 9.02 -10.05
CA GLY A 443 23.73 7.57 -10.00
C GLY A 443 22.75 7.06 -11.06
N GLU A 444 21.72 7.84 -11.36
CA GLU A 444 20.68 7.54 -12.36
C GLU A 444 21.00 8.04 -13.79
N GLY A 445 22.15 8.69 -14.01
CA GLY A 445 22.51 9.21 -15.33
C GLY A 445 21.57 10.31 -15.87
N SER A 446 20.90 11.06 -14.98
CA SER A 446 19.90 12.05 -15.36
C SER A 446 20.52 13.30 -16.01
N SER A 447 19.91 13.80 -17.08
CA SER A 447 20.30 15.06 -17.74
C SER A 447 20.01 16.31 -16.90
N ALA A 448 19.29 16.17 -15.79
CA ALA A 448 19.06 17.24 -14.82
C ALA A 448 20.18 17.36 -13.77
N ALA A 449 21.15 16.45 -13.77
CA ALA A 449 22.27 16.49 -12.84
C ALA A 449 23.23 17.65 -13.16
N ILE A 450 23.62 18.39 -12.13
CA ILE A 450 24.48 19.56 -12.28
C ILE A 450 25.93 19.10 -12.40
N PRO A 451 26.71 19.65 -13.36
CA PRO A 451 28.10 19.25 -13.56
C PRO A 451 28.98 19.63 -12.36
N PHE A 452 30.00 18.80 -12.09
CA PHE A 452 30.87 18.94 -10.92
C PHE A 452 31.51 20.33 -10.81
N GLY A 453 31.87 20.94 -11.95
CA GLY A 453 32.45 22.29 -11.98
C GLY A 453 31.54 23.37 -11.39
N THR A 454 30.22 23.26 -11.59
CA THR A 454 29.25 24.24 -11.05
C THR A 454 29.12 24.08 -9.53
N LEU A 455 29.18 22.86 -9.00
CA LEU A 455 29.19 22.62 -7.55
C LEU A 455 30.43 23.23 -6.88
N VAL A 456 31.61 23.07 -7.50
CA VAL A 456 32.86 23.67 -7.03
C VAL A 456 32.78 25.20 -7.09
N ALA A 457 32.18 25.78 -8.13
CA ALA A 457 31.99 27.22 -8.25
C ALA A 457 31.06 27.79 -7.16
N ILE A 458 29.95 27.11 -6.85
CA ILE A 458 29.03 27.50 -5.77
C ILE A 458 29.73 27.43 -4.41
N LEU A 459 30.52 26.38 -4.17
CA LEU A 459 31.31 26.24 -2.95
C LEU A 459 32.36 27.36 -2.83
N ALA A 460 33.06 27.68 -3.92
CA ALA A 460 34.04 28.78 -3.94
C ALA A 460 33.38 30.15 -3.65
N LEU A 461 32.21 30.44 -4.22
CA LEU A 461 31.46 31.66 -3.93
C LEU A 461 31.03 31.76 -2.46
N TRP A 462 30.65 30.64 -1.84
CA TRP A 462 30.30 30.60 -0.42
C TRP A 462 31.51 30.92 0.47
N PHE A 463 32.63 30.21 0.31
CA PHE A 463 33.80 30.37 1.18
C PHE A 463 34.59 31.66 0.92
N CYS A 464 34.73 32.09 -0.34
CA CYS A 464 35.57 33.23 -0.70
C CYS A 464 34.87 34.59 -0.59
N ILE A 465 33.54 34.65 -0.71
CA ILE A 465 32.79 35.91 -0.75
C ILE A 465 31.83 36.01 0.43
N SER A 466 30.95 35.03 0.62
CA SER A 466 29.90 35.11 1.64
C SER A 466 30.48 35.09 3.07
N VAL A 467 31.38 34.15 3.36
CA VAL A 467 31.97 34.03 4.71
C VAL A 467 32.73 35.31 5.12
N PRO A 468 33.67 35.87 4.35
CA PRO A 468 34.37 37.10 4.74
C PRO A 468 33.44 38.31 4.90
N LEU A 469 32.44 38.44 4.03
CA LEU A 469 31.50 39.57 4.07
C LEU A 469 30.63 39.55 5.34
N THR A 470 30.21 38.36 5.78
CA THR A 470 29.47 38.22 7.04
C THR A 470 30.31 38.59 8.27
N PHE A 471 31.60 38.24 8.28
CA PHE A 471 32.54 38.64 9.33
C PHE A 471 32.77 40.15 9.38
N ILE A 472 32.94 40.80 8.21
CA ILE A 472 33.11 42.26 8.12
C ILE A 472 31.85 42.97 8.63
N GLY A 473 30.67 42.52 8.19
CA GLY A 473 29.39 43.08 8.65
C GLY A 473 29.19 42.99 10.16
N ALA A 474 29.52 41.83 10.74
CA ALA A 474 29.46 41.65 12.20
C ALA A 474 30.48 42.54 12.94
N TYR A 475 31.71 42.64 12.45
CA TYR A 475 32.75 43.47 13.05
C TYR A 475 32.31 44.94 13.19
N PHE A 476 31.67 45.51 12.16
CA PHE A 476 31.11 46.86 12.24
C PHE A 476 29.86 46.95 13.11
N GLY A 477 29.01 45.92 13.11
CA GLY A 477 27.80 45.86 13.94
C GLY A 477 28.08 45.90 15.43
N PHE A 478 29.08 45.14 15.90
CA PHE A 478 29.46 45.10 17.33
C PHE A 478 30.22 46.35 17.81
N LYS A 479 30.64 47.24 16.92
CA LYS A 479 31.38 48.47 17.26
C LYS A 479 30.46 49.68 17.47
N LYS A 480 29.15 49.54 17.23
CA LYS A 480 28.16 50.61 17.33
C LYS A 480 27.44 50.54 18.69
N ASN A 481 27.48 51.64 19.47
CA ASN A 481 26.87 51.69 20.80
C ASN A 481 25.33 51.65 20.74
N VAL A 482 24.71 50.81 21.56
CA VAL A 482 23.24 50.65 21.66
C VAL A 482 22.69 51.63 22.71
N PRO A 483 21.67 52.46 22.40
CA PRO A 483 21.05 53.35 23.39
C PRO A 483 20.28 52.57 24.48
N PRO A 484 20.21 53.08 25.72
CA PRO A 484 19.78 52.33 26.91
C PRO A 484 18.29 51.96 26.99
N ASP A 485 17.42 52.53 26.15
CA ASP A 485 15.96 52.35 26.27
C ASP A 485 15.41 50.99 25.75
N VAL A 486 16.27 50.10 25.25
CA VAL A 486 15.84 48.84 24.59
C VAL A 486 15.85 47.63 25.55
N LEU A 487 16.34 47.77 26.78
CA LEU A 487 16.65 46.62 27.66
C LEU A 487 15.50 46.16 28.56
N HIS A 488 14.40 46.90 28.70
CA HIS A 488 13.35 46.61 29.71
C HIS A 488 12.14 45.79 29.24
N VAL A 489 12.08 45.34 27.98
CA VAL A 489 10.89 44.64 27.43
C VAL A 489 10.97 43.10 27.55
N TRP A 490 12.02 42.54 28.16
CA TRP A 490 12.33 41.10 28.05
C TRP A 490 12.31 40.28 29.36
N LEU A 491 11.60 40.70 30.41
CA LEU A 491 11.31 39.81 31.55
C LEU A 491 9.92 39.18 31.41
N PRO A 492 9.80 37.84 31.48
CA PRO A 492 8.56 37.13 31.17
C PRO A 492 7.63 37.13 32.37
N VAL A 493 6.48 37.80 32.25
CA VAL A 493 5.34 37.56 33.14
C VAL A 493 4.17 37.12 32.26
N SER A 494 3.97 35.80 32.27
CA SER A 494 2.71 35.08 32.01
C SER A 494 1.63 35.80 31.17
N GLY A 495 1.41 35.32 29.95
CA GLY A 495 0.17 35.58 29.22
C GLY A 495 0.37 35.79 27.73
N ILE A 496 -0.38 35.03 26.94
CA ILE A 496 -0.45 35.02 25.48
C ILE A 496 -0.92 36.39 24.93
N HIS A 497 -0.14 36.99 24.00
CA HIS A 497 -0.52 37.87 22.85
C HIS A 497 0.47 39.03 22.60
N TYR A 498 0.56 39.42 21.31
CA TYR A 498 1.26 40.58 20.71
C TYR A 498 2.72 40.41 20.28
N PHE A 499 2.90 39.72 19.15
CA PHE A 499 4.11 39.80 18.33
C PHE A 499 3.86 40.80 17.20
N GLY A 500 4.56 41.94 17.23
CA GLY A 500 4.71 42.79 16.05
C GLY A 500 4.33 44.25 16.24
N TYR A 501 5.23 45.05 16.77
CA TYR A 501 5.40 46.48 16.44
C TYR A 501 6.86 46.82 16.78
N TYR A 502 7.54 47.64 15.96
CA TYR A 502 8.85 48.28 16.21
C TYR A 502 10.14 47.80 15.52
N MET A 503 10.12 46.90 14.52
CA MET A 503 11.34 46.54 13.78
C MET A 503 11.51 47.25 12.42
N PHE A 504 11.07 48.51 12.25
CA PHE A 504 11.19 49.22 10.96
C PHE A 504 11.48 50.73 11.03
N ARG A 505 12.20 51.20 12.06
CA ARG A 505 12.65 52.61 12.10
C ARG A 505 14.17 52.68 12.18
N GLY A 506 14.86 52.50 11.05
CA GLY A 506 16.31 52.68 11.06
C GLY A 506 17.15 52.24 9.87
N TYR A 507 16.64 52.17 8.63
CA TYR A 507 17.53 52.13 7.45
C TYR A 507 16.99 53.01 6.33
N ASN A 508 17.67 54.14 6.13
CA ASN A 508 17.54 55.00 4.96
C ASN A 508 18.07 54.23 3.74
N ILE A 509 17.18 53.83 2.84
CA ILE A 509 17.51 53.63 1.43
C ILE A 509 16.58 54.57 0.65
N ALA A 510 17.15 55.70 0.27
CA ALA A 510 16.53 56.65 -0.65
C ALA A 510 16.59 56.08 -2.07
N LEU A 511 15.42 55.81 -2.66
CA LEU A 511 15.27 55.66 -4.10
C LEU A 511 13.94 56.32 -4.51
N LEU A 512 14.12 57.57 -4.95
CA LEU A 512 13.27 58.47 -5.74
C LEU A 512 11.87 57.97 -6.15
N LEU A 513 10.84 58.65 -5.62
CA LEU A 513 9.49 58.77 -6.17
C LEU A 513 9.19 60.27 -6.34
N PRO A 514 8.74 60.77 -7.50
CA PRO A 514 8.00 62.02 -7.58
C PRO A 514 6.50 61.78 -7.29
N SER A 515 6.01 62.56 -6.32
CA SER A 515 4.71 63.23 -6.21
C SER A 515 3.42 62.55 -6.69
N MET A 516 2.48 62.41 -5.74
CA MET A 516 0.99 62.55 -5.80
C MET A 516 0.37 61.44 -4.92
N CYS A 517 -0.51 61.66 -3.94
CA CYS A 517 -1.36 62.78 -3.59
C CYS A 517 -1.56 62.81 -2.07
N ARG A 518 -1.74 64.02 -1.54
CA ARG A 518 -2.22 64.31 -0.20
C ARG A 518 -3.74 64.58 -0.32
N GLY A 519 -4.55 63.93 0.49
CA GLY A 519 -5.97 64.27 0.70
C GLY A 519 -6.41 63.66 2.03
N LYS A 520 -6.25 64.41 3.12
CA LYS A 520 -7.25 65.27 3.77
C LYS A 520 -8.28 64.48 4.58
N SER A 521 -8.13 64.68 5.88
CA SER A 521 -9.04 64.50 7.00
C SER A 521 -10.44 65.07 6.78
N VAL A 522 -11.42 64.46 7.44
CA VAL A 522 -12.67 65.13 7.81
C VAL A 522 -12.91 64.85 9.31
N GLU A 523 -12.89 65.94 10.08
CA GLU A 523 -13.45 66.06 11.44
C GLU A 523 -14.98 66.22 11.34
N PRO A 524 -15.76 65.84 12.37
CA PRO A 524 -17.21 66.05 12.38
C PRO A 524 -17.60 67.46 12.85
N GLU A 525 -18.82 67.85 12.50
CA GLU A 525 -19.63 69.04 12.88
C GLU A 525 -19.20 69.74 14.19
N PHE A 526 -19.16 71.08 14.24
CA PHE A 526 -20.20 72.04 13.80
C PHE A 526 -19.91 72.87 12.55
#